data_AF-A0A935KM87-F1
#
_entry.id   AF-A0A935KM87-F1
#
_cell.length_a   1.000
_cell.length_b   1.000
_cell.length_c   1.000
_cell.angle_alpha   90.00
_cell.angle_beta   90.00
_cell.angle_gamma   90.00
#
_symmetry.space_group_name_H-M   'P 1'
#
loop_
_entity.id
_entity.type
_entity.pdbx_description
1 polymer ?
#
loop_
_entity_poly.entity_id
_entity_poly.type
_entity_poly.pdbx_seq_one_letter_code
_entity_poly.pdbx_strand_id
1 'polypeptide(L)'
;MKSFADILDEASSAKTVVQMQRSAARLAQAYETIFQRIIQRLGAKLLSKLSRSAIKKMEDRKNGKNQMTDARRAKLVDDSYLEDDARKLDSEHLDAEIQSAAKARAKRPDDGDYDAEVSVPNSPHTWKRVKGTKVWCRSSAYCTVPHLDPQQTEELEAIANRDIQEPKDTEDMGKQLTEEVGLDAPTTPGRVNLAKAVADAKGAGFVSQTGDPIKVDLAVQRHTDASDVRAANQQSGSTHQSAHDLPSSVGKQDGTYSRGQALTVLLPTATHRAFDDYWKKYAIQQRQKGVKEVPVSEFMDIMYKAIDQTPGISKSMKGNMQTLLRTEVYRDLGWNEADMIELPYPNIR
;
A
#
# COMPACT_ATOMS: atom_id res chain seq x y z
N MET A 1 12.78 -17.75 -13.38
CA MET A 1 12.05 -16.47 -13.46
C MET A 1 13.04 -15.47 -14.04
N LYS A 2 12.69 -14.68 -15.06
CA LYS A 2 13.59 -13.63 -15.57
C LYS A 2 13.82 -12.58 -14.49
N SER A 3 15.04 -12.05 -14.36
CA SER A 3 15.32 -10.97 -13.40
C SER A 3 14.59 -9.68 -13.81
N PHE A 4 14.53 -8.70 -12.90
CA PHE A 4 13.93 -7.41 -13.25
C PHE A 4 14.77 -6.68 -14.31
N ALA A 5 16.10 -6.77 -14.22
CA ALA A 5 17.02 -6.34 -15.28
C ALA A 5 16.73 -7.01 -16.63
N ASP A 6 16.52 -8.32 -16.68
CA ASP A 6 16.19 -9.01 -17.94
C ASP A 6 14.88 -8.48 -18.56
N ILE A 7 13.91 -8.10 -17.72
CA ILE A 7 12.63 -7.54 -18.16
C ILE A 7 12.82 -6.10 -18.67
N LEU A 8 13.65 -5.29 -18.00
CA LEU A 8 13.98 -3.94 -18.42
C LEU A 8 14.83 -3.92 -19.70
N ASP A 9 15.77 -4.85 -19.85
CA ASP A 9 16.64 -4.95 -21.03
C ASP A 9 15.87 -5.51 -22.24
N GLU A 10 14.92 -6.42 -22.02
CA GLU A 10 13.97 -6.87 -23.05
C GLU A 10 12.99 -5.75 -23.45
N ALA A 11 12.61 -4.87 -22.50
CA ALA A 11 11.80 -3.69 -22.78
C ALA A 11 12.56 -2.62 -23.57
N SER A 12 13.82 -2.37 -23.22
CA SER A 12 14.68 -1.35 -23.84
C SER A 12 15.13 -1.77 -25.25
N SER A 13 15.27 -3.08 -25.49
CA SER A 13 15.66 -3.65 -26.78
C SER A 13 14.48 -4.04 -27.69
N ALA A 14 13.24 -3.76 -27.29
CA ALA A 14 12.05 -4.08 -28.06
C ALA A 14 12.02 -3.32 -29.41
N LYS A 15 12.06 -4.05 -30.53
CA LYS A 15 12.07 -3.47 -31.89
C LYS A 15 10.69 -3.44 -32.56
N THR A 16 9.69 -4.06 -31.93
CA THR A 16 8.34 -4.18 -32.47
C THR A 16 7.28 -3.82 -31.43
N VAL A 17 6.12 -3.36 -31.90
CA VAL A 17 4.98 -3.00 -31.05
C VAL A 17 4.52 -4.17 -30.16
N VAL A 18 4.56 -5.40 -30.69
CA VAL A 18 4.20 -6.62 -29.93
C VAL A 18 5.22 -6.91 -28.82
N GLN A 19 6.51 -6.66 -29.04
CA GLN A 19 7.55 -6.80 -28.02
C GLN A 19 7.44 -5.72 -26.93
N MET A 20 7.09 -4.49 -27.30
CA MET A 20 6.82 -3.42 -26.34
C MET A 20 5.61 -3.74 -25.47
N GLN A 21 4.51 -4.24 -26.05
CA GLN A 21 3.32 -4.63 -25.29
C GLN A 21 3.57 -5.79 -24.33
N ARG A 22 4.33 -6.82 -24.75
CA ARG A 22 4.73 -7.92 -23.87
C ARG A 22 5.64 -7.46 -22.73
N SER A 23 6.57 -6.55 -23.01
CA SER A 23 7.49 -6.03 -22.00
C SER A 23 6.77 -5.12 -21.00
N ALA A 24 5.83 -4.29 -21.47
CA ALA A 24 4.97 -3.48 -20.61
C ALA A 24 4.08 -4.34 -19.71
N ALA A 25 3.49 -5.43 -20.22
CA ALA A 25 2.70 -6.37 -19.42
C ALA A 25 3.56 -7.06 -18.33
N ARG A 26 4.80 -7.43 -18.66
CA ARG A 26 5.75 -8.02 -17.70
C ARG A 26 6.24 -7.01 -16.66
N LEU A 27 6.46 -5.76 -17.05
CA LEU A 27 6.79 -4.67 -16.13
C LEU A 27 5.64 -4.38 -15.17
N ALA A 28 4.40 -4.32 -15.68
CA ALA A 28 3.21 -4.14 -14.87
C ALA A 28 3.05 -5.29 -13.85
N GLN A 29 3.26 -6.53 -14.29
CA GLN A 29 3.24 -7.69 -13.40
C GLN A 29 4.37 -7.67 -12.36
N ALA A 30 5.58 -7.28 -12.74
CA ALA A 30 6.70 -7.10 -11.82
C ALA A 30 6.41 -5.98 -10.80
N TYR A 31 5.80 -4.88 -11.23
CA TYR A 31 5.39 -3.77 -10.38
C TYR A 31 4.30 -4.19 -9.37
N GLU A 32 3.28 -4.91 -9.80
CA GLU A 32 2.23 -5.43 -8.91
C GLU A 32 2.77 -6.43 -7.89
N THR A 33 3.78 -7.23 -8.24
CA THR A 33 4.25 -8.32 -7.39
C THR A 33 5.41 -7.92 -6.47
N ILE A 34 6.39 -7.15 -6.97
CA ILE A 34 7.63 -6.82 -6.26
C ILE A 34 7.41 -5.59 -5.37
N PHE A 35 6.73 -4.56 -5.89
CA PHE A 35 6.52 -3.30 -5.17
C PHE A 35 5.56 -3.48 -3.99
N GLN A 36 4.51 -4.31 -4.14
CA GLN A 36 3.63 -4.68 -3.02
C GLN A 36 4.39 -5.40 -1.89
N ARG A 37 5.37 -6.27 -2.22
CA ARG A 37 6.18 -6.97 -1.21
C ARG A 37 7.14 -6.06 -0.46
N ILE A 38 7.71 -5.05 -1.14
CA ILE A 38 8.56 -4.02 -0.51
C ILE A 38 7.74 -3.17 0.46
N ILE A 39 6.55 -2.73 0.05
CA ILE A 39 5.65 -1.90 0.86
C ILE A 39 5.09 -2.67 2.07
N GLN A 40 4.64 -3.92 1.88
CA GLN A 40 4.14 -4.76 2.98
C GLN A 40 5.19 -4.98 4.09
N ARG A 41 6.48 -5.09 3.74
CA ARG A 41 7.57 -5.24 4.72
C ARG A 41 8.01 -3.92 5.37
N LEU A 42 7.96 -2.79 4.65
CA LEU A 42 8.18 -1.47 5.27
C LEU A 42 7.06 -1.14 6.26
N GLY A 43 5.80 -1.47 5.93
CA GLY A 43 4.66 -1.42 6.85
C GLY A 43 4.82 -2.35 8.06
N ALA A 44 5.29 -3.59 7.86
CA ALA A 44 5.57 -4.53 8.95
C ALA A 44 6.68 -4.05 9.91
N LYS A 45 7.72 -3.37 9.41
CA LYS A 45 8.75 -2.73 10.27
C LYS A 45 8.16 -1.61 11.13
N LEU A 46 7.22 -0.83 10.59
CA LEU A 46 6.51 0.21 11.34
C LEU A 46 5.59 -0.40 12.41
N LEU A 47 4.86 -1.46 12.06
CA LEU A 47 4.01 -2.23 12.98
C LEU A 47 4.84 -2.93 14.08
N SER A 48 6.06 -3.39 13.79
CA SER A 48 6.99 -3.96 14.79
C SER A 48 7.48 -2.96 15.84
N LYS A 49 7.46 -1.66 15.52
CA LYS A 49 7.75 -0.58 16.47
C LYS A 49 6.54 -0.31 17.37
N LEU A 50 5.33 -0.38 16.80
CA LEU A 50 4.09 -0.25 17.56
C LEU A 50 3.84 -1.47 18.46
N SER A 51 4.17 -2.68 18.00
CA SER A 51 4.03 -3.92 18.77
C SER A 51 4.97 -3.97 19.98
N ARG A 52 6.18 -3.40 19.89
CA ARG A 52 7.07 -3.24 21.06
C ARG A 52 6.46 -2.36 22.16
N SER A 53 5.67 -1.37 21.79
CA SER A 53 4.90 -0.55 22.74
C SER A 53 3.75 -1.34 23.38
N ALA A 54 3.12 -2.24 22.62
CA ALA A 54 2.10 -3.16 23.12
C ALA A 54 2.67 -4.28 24.01
N ILE A 55 3.84 -4.81 23.69
CA ILE A 55 4.57 -5.81 24.50
C ILE A 55 4.96 -5.20 25.85
N LYS A 56 5.43 -3.95 25.87
CA LYS A 56 5.68 -3.22 27.12
C LYS A 56 4.42 -3.09 28.00
N LYS A 57 3.26 -2.82 27.39
CA LYS A 57 1.96 -2.83 28.09
C LYS A 57 1.54 -4.23 28.58
N MET A 58 1.97 -5.30 27.90
CA MET A 58 1.74 -6.68 28.37
C MET A 58 2.68 -7.08 29.49
N GLU A 59 3.94 -6.65 29.47
CA GLU A 59 4.89 -6.82 30.59
C GLU A 59 4.40 -6.08 31.84
N ASP A 60 3.85 -4.88 31.69
CA ASP A 60 3.20 -4.14 32.78
C ASP A 60 2.01 -4.91 33.40
N ARG A 61 1.26 -5.67 32.58
CA ARG A 61 0.19 -6.58 33.04
C ARG A 61 0.76 -7.84 33.72
N LYS A 62 1.86 -8.38 33.20
CA LYS A 62 2.56 -9.55 33.77
C LYS A 62 3.15 -9.24 35.16
N ASN A 63 3.50 -7.98 35.40
CA ASN A 63 3.96 -7.45 36.68
C ASN A 63 2.83 -7.12 37.68
N GLY A 64 1.61 -7.63 37.45
CA GLY A 64 0.53 -7.61 38.45
C GLY A 64 -0.35 -6.35 38.45
N LYS A 65 -0.20 -5.42 37.50
CA LYS A 65 -1.16 -4.33 37.31
C LYS A 65 -2.33 -4.83 36.45
N ASN A 66 -3.42 -5.28 37.10
CA ASN A 66 -4.68 -5.83 36.56
C ASN A 66 -4.70 -7.35 36.26
N GLN A 67 -4.81 -8.19 37.30
CA GLN A 67 -5.09 -9.62 37.11
C GLN A 67 -6.59 -9.94 36.96
N MET A 68 -6.86 -10.91 36.08
CA MET A 68 -8.16 -11.43 35.68
C MET A 68 -8.60 -12.54 36.66
N THR A 69 -9.82 -12.45 37.18
CA THR A 69 -10.32 -13.36 38.23
C THR A 69 -10.67 -14.75 37.70
N ASP A 70 -10.52 -15.78 38.53
CA ASP A 70 -10.80 -17.18 38.17
C ASP A 70 -12.26 -17.42 37.76
N ALA A 71 -13.19 -16.62 38.28
CA ALA A 71 -14.59 -16.62 37.88
C ALA A 71 -14.78 -16.26 36.39
N ARG A 72 -13.93 -15.39 35.85
CA ARG A 72 -13.98 -14.99 34.43
C ARG A 72 -13.35 -16.05 33.53
N ARG A 73 -12.43 -16.85 34.08
CA ARG A 73 -11.80 -17.98 33.40
C ARG A 73 -12.76 -19.17 33.28
N ALA A 74 -13.52 -19.45 34.33
CA ALA A 74 -14.54 -20.51 34.33
C ALA A 74 -15.68 -20.22 33.34
N LYS A 75 -16.14 -18.95 33.26
CA LYS A 75 -17.18 -18.53 32.33
C LYS A 75 -16.78 -18.69 30.85
N LEU A 76 -15.51 -18.43 30.51
CA LEU A 76 -15.00 -18.59 29.14
C LEU A 76 -14.86 -20.06 28.70
N VAL A 77 -14.72 -20.99 29.65
CA VAL A 77 -14.69 -22.43 29.37
C VAL A 77 -16.10 -22.95 29.13
N ASP A 78 -17.07 -22.47 29.91
CA ASP A 78 -18.49 -22.85 29.80
C ASP A 78 -19.12 -22.32 28.50
N ASP A 79 -18.79 -21.09 28.11
CA ASP A 79 -19.28 -20.46 26.86
C ASP A 79 -18.65 -21.07 25.58
N SER A 80 -17.71 -22.02 25.70
CA SER A 80 -16.98 -22.62 24.57
C SER A 80 -17.46 -24.01 24.13
N TYR A 81 -18.53 -24.54 24.74
CA TYR A 81 -19.12 -25.83 24.37
C TYR A 81 -20.25 -25.68 23.34
N LEU A 82 -19.89 -25.55 22.05
CA LEU A 82 -20.78 -25.84 20.91
C LEU A 82 -19.99 -26.52 19.77
N GLU A 83 -20.30 -27.81 19.61
CA GLU A 83 -20.32 -28.70 18.43
C GLU A 83 -19.64 -28.24 17.12
N ASP A 84 -18.40 -28.70 16.88
CA ASP A 84 -17.91 -29.29 15.61
C ASP A 84 -16.45 -29.74 15.79
N ASP A 85 -16.30 -30.90 16.41
CA ASP A 85 -15.00 -31.49 16.74
C ASP A 85 -14.31 -31.95 15.45
N ALA A 86 -13.16 -31.36 15.12
CA ALA A 86 -12.36 -31.63 13.92
C ALA A 86 -11.94 -33.11 13.75
N ARG A 87 -12.21 -33.96 14.75
CA ARG A 87 -12.01 -35.42 14.71
C ARG A 87 -13.09 -36.18 13.94
N LYS A 88 -14.18 -35.52 13.53
CA LYS A 88 -15.36 -36.16 12.91
C LYS A 88 -15.59 -35.81 11.44
N LEU A 89 -14.71 -35.02 10.82
CA LEU A 89 -14.82 -34.78 9.37
C LEU A 89 -14.54 -36.10 8.64
N ASP A 90 -15.45 -36.48 7.75
CA ASP A 90 -15.15 -37.54 6.80
C ASP A 90 -14.05 -37.06 5.82
N SER A 91 -13.47 -38.02 5.10
CA SER A 91 -12.37 -37.74 4.16
C SER A 91 -12.76 -36.77 3.06
N GLU A 92 -14.02 -36.79 2.60
CA GLU A 92 -14.50 -35.94 1.51
C GLU A 92 -14.55 -34.46 1.90
N HIS A 93 -15.03 -34.16 3.11
CA HIS A 93 -15.05 -32.79 3.64
C HIS A 93 -13.62 -32.27 3.91
N LEU A 94 -12.72 -33.15 4.37
CA LEU A 94 -11.33 -32.80 4.60
C LEU A 94 -10.60 -32.44 3.30
N ASP A 95 -10.82 -33.21 2.23
CA ASP A 95 -10.28 -32.95 0.90
C ASP A 95 -10.77 -31.61 0.33
N ALA A 96 -12.08 -31.35 0.43
CA ALA A 96 -12.66 -30.09 -0.02
C ALA A 96 -12.09 -28.87 0.73
N GLU A 97 -11.81 -29.03 2.03
CA GLU A 97 -11.21 -27.99 2.86
C GLU A 97 -9.75 -27.71 2.45
N ILE A 98 -8.95 -28.75 2.21
CA ILE A 98 -7.55 -28.63 1.79
C ILE A 98 -7.44 -28.05 0.38
N GLN A 99 -8.29 -28.47 -0.55
CA GLN A 99 -8.38 -27.85 -1.88
C GLN A 99 -8.77 -26.37 -1.82
N SER A 100 -9.59 -25.99 -0.84
CA SER A 100 -9.93 -24.59 -0.59
C SER A 100 -8.74 -23.84 0.03
N ALA A 101 -8.00 -24.46 0.94
CA ALA A 101 -6.76 -23.94 1.50
C ALA A 101 -5.65 -23.77 0.44
N ALA A 102 -5.58 -24.64 -0.56
CA ALA A 102 -4.64 -24.55 -1.69
C ALA A 102 -4.78 -23.26 -2.51
N LYS A 103 -5.98 -22.68 -2.51
CA LYS A 103 -6.29 -21.39 -3.14
C LYS A 103 -5.96 -20.19 -2.24
N ALA A 104 -5.70 -20.43 -0.95
CA ALA A 104 -5.34 -19.39 0.01
C ALA A 104 -3.83 -19.13 0.03
N ARG A 105 -3.45 -18.05 0.73
CA ARG A 105 -2.06 -17.71 1.01
C ARG A 105 -1.67 -18.20 2.40
N ALA A 106 -0.47 -18.75 2.52
CA ALA A 106 0.12 -18.98 3.84
C ALA A 106 0.79 -17.70 4.39
N LYS A 107 0.79 -17.56 5.70
CA LYS A 107 1.53 -16.53 6.44
C LYS A 107 2.31 -17.16 7.60
N ARG A 108 3.29 -16.44 8.15
CA ARG A 108 3.87 -16.81 9.45
C ARG A 108 2.96 -16.26 10.55
N PRO A 109 2.42 -17.12 11.44
CA PRO A 109 1.61 -16.64 12.54
C PRO A 109 2.50 -16.01 13.63
N ASP A 110 1.89 -15.15 14.47
CA ASP A 110 2.59 -14.44 15.54
C ASP A 110 2.83 -15.32 16.78
N ASP A 111 2.18 -16.49 16.84
CA ASP A 111 2.38 -17.47 17.90
C ASP A 111 3.69 -18.24 17.63
N GLY A 112 4.64 -18.16 18.57
CA GLY A 112 6.00 -18.72 18.38
C GLY A 112 6.07 -20.23 18.19
N ASP A 113 4.94 -20.92 18.37
CA ASP A 113 4.78 -22.38 18.30
C ASP A 113 4.55 -22.89 16.87
N TYR A 114 4.22 -22.00 15.92
CA TYR A 114 3.91 -22.37 14.54
C TYR A 114 4.76 -21.56 13.56
N ASP A 115 5.07 -22.14 12.40
CA ASP A 115 5.86 -21.48 11.36
C ASP A 115 5.09 -21.25 10.05
N ALA A 116 3.86 -21.76 9.94
CA ALA A 116 2.94 -21.50 8.85
C ALA A 116 1.48 -21.50 9.33
N GLU A 117 0.67 -20.60 8.78
CA GLU A 117 -0.79 -20.56 8.94
C GLU A 117 -1.44 -20.33 7.56
N VAL A 118 -2.44 -21.13 7.22
CA VAL A 118 -3.25 -21.03 6.00
C VAL A 118 -4.70 -20.88 6.40
N SER A 119 -5.31 -19.75 6.08
CA SER A 119 -6.74 -19.51 6.36
C SER A 119 -7.60 -20.11 5.25
N VAL A 120 -8.59 -20.92 5.61
CA VAL A 120 -9.51 -21.52 4.63
C VAL A 120 -10.54 -20.47 4.19
N PRO A 121 -10.72 -20.22 2.88
CA PRO A 121 -11.71 -19.25 2.42
C PRO A 121 -13.13 -19.64 2.85
N ASN A 122 -13.92 -18.66 3.29
CA ASN A 122 -15.31 -18.83 3.73
C ASN A 122 -15.50 -19.82 4.90
N SER A 123 -14.43 -20.07 5.66
CA SER A 123 -14.42 -20.99 6.79
C SER A 123 -13.75 -20.34 8.00
N PRO A 124 -14.24 -20.58 9.23
CA PRO A 124 -13.59 -20.09 10.44
C PRO A 124 -12.29 -20.86 10.77
N HIS A 125 -11.94 -21.87 9.98
CA HIS A 125 -10.82 -22.76 10.23
C HIS A 125 -9.51 -22.26 9.61
N THR A 126 -8.42 -22.52 10.33
CA THR A 126 -7.05 -22.27 9.87
C THR A 126 -6.23 -23.53 9.98
N TRP A 127 -5.37 -23.78 9.00
CA TRP A 127 -4.36 -24.82 9.06
C TRP A 127 -3.06 -24.23 9.58
N LYS A 128 -2.51 -24.77 10.66
CA LYS A 128 -1.25 -24.31 11.24
C LYS A 128 -0.20 -25.42 11.20
N ARG A 129 1.03 -25.08 10.84
CA ARG A 129 2.17 -26.00 10.88
C ARG A 129 3.00 -25.77 12.12
N VAL A 130 3.11 -26.79 12.96
CA VAL A 130 3.87 -26.75 14.20
C VAL A 130 5.36 -26.63 13.88
N LYS A 131 5.99 -25.64 14.49
CA LYS A 131 7.40 -25.33 14.29
C LYS A 131 8.27 -26.51 14.74
N GLY A 132 9.20 -26.94 13.88
CA GLY A 132 10.17 -27.99 14.17
C GLY A 132 9.67 -29.42 13.96
N THR A 133 8.38 -29.69 14.07
CA THR A 133 7.82 -31.04 13.81
C THR A 133 7.23 -31.17 12.40
N LYS A 134 6.90 -30.05 11.74
CA LYS A 134 6.19 -29.99 10.46
C LYS A 134 4.80 -30.64 10.47
N VAL A 135 4.24 -30.88 11.66
CA VAL A 135 2.88 -31.42 11.81
C VAL A 135 1.88 -30.33 11.53
N TRP A 136 0.90 -30.61 10.68
CA TRP A 136 -0.23 -29.73 10.40
C TRP A 136 -1.38 -30.01 11.35
N CYS A 137 -2.00 -28.94 11.87
CA CYS A 137 -3.22 -29.03 12.65
C CYS A 137 -4.27 -28.05 12.14
N ARG A 138 -5.53 -28.45 12.30
CA ARG A 138 -6.71 -27.65 12.01
C ARG A 138 -7.11 -26.91 13.30
N SER A 139 -7.22 -25.59 13.22
CA SER A 139 -7.45 -24.69 14.36
C SER A 139 -8.69 -23.81 14.13
N SER A 140 -9.70 -23.96 15.00
CA SER A 140 -10.81 -23.00 15.21
C SER A 140 -10.67 -22.28 16.56
N ALA A 141 -10.42 -23.04 17.63
CA ALA A 141 -10.05 -22.54 18.96
C ALA A 141 -8.89 -23.34 19.59
N TYR A 142 -8.71 -24.61 19.18
CA TYR A 142 -7.64 -25.50 19.59
C TYR A 142 -7.02 -26.18 18.37
N CYS A 143 -5.72 -26.47 18.43
CA CYS A 143 -4.98 -27.18 17.39
C CYS A 143 -5.29 -28.68 17.48
N THR A 144 -6.09 -29.19 16.54
CA THR A 144 -6.40 -30.62 16.41
C THR A 144 -5.64 -31.18 15.22
N VAL A 145 -4.91 -32.29 15.41
CA VAL A 145 -4.14 -32.95 14.34
C VAL A 145 -5.05 -33.97 13.66
N PRO A 146 -5.58 -33.70 12.45
CA PRO A 146 -6.37 -34.68 11.72
C PRO A 146 -5.45 -35.75 11.13
N HIS A 147 -6.02 -36.90 10.75
CA HIS A 147 -5.30 -37.87 9.95
C HIS A 147 -5.23 -37.38 8.51
N LEU A 148 -4.12 -36.74 8.14
CA LEU A 148 -3.83 -36.37 6.77
C LEU A 148 -3.19 -37.54 6.04
N ASP A 149 -3.58 -37.75 4.80
CA ASP A 149 -2.83 -38.62 3.89
C ASP A 149 -1.56 -37.90 3.37
N PRO A 150 -0.65 -38.63 2.71
CA PRO A 150 0.59 -38.05 2.19
C PRO A 150 0.37 -36.92 1.17
N GLN A 151 -0.65 -37.01 0.31
CA GLN A 151 -0.92 -36.03 -0.73
C GLN A 151 -1.42 -34.72 -0.10
N GLN A 152 -2.36 -34.81 0.83
CA GLN A 152 -2.88 -33.68 1.60
C GLN A 152 -1.77 -32.93 2.35
N THR A 153 -0.82 -33.67 2.93
CA THR A 153 0.35 -33.10 3.60
C THR A 153 1.26 -32.37 2.62
N GLU A 154 1.52 -32.97 1.45
CA GLU A 154 2.33 -32.36 0.39
C GLU A 154 1.71 -31.07 -0.15
N GLU A 155 0.39 -31.03 -0.32
CA GLU A 155 -0.34 -29.84 -0.76
C GLU A 155 -0.19 -28.69 0.24
N LEU A 156 -0.40 -28.93 1.54
CA LEU A 156 -0.21 -27.93 2.59
C LEU A 156 1.24 -27.45 2.67
N GLU A 157 2.20 -28.37 2.56
CA GLU A 157 3.63 -28.04 2.47
C GLU A 157 3.96 -27.19 1.24
N ALA A 158 3.39 -27.48 0.07
CA ALA A 158 3.62 -26.71 -1.14
C ALA A 158 3.12 -25.27 -0.99
N ILE A 159 1.95 -25.06 -0.37
CA ILE A 159 1.41 -23.71 -0.07
C ILE A 159 2.36 -22.97 0.87
N ALA A 160 2.75 -23.61 1.98
CA ALA A 160 3.65 -22.99 2.95
C ALA A 160 5.01 -22.66 2.32
N ASN A 161 5.60 -23.56 1.56
CA ASN A 161 6.90 -23.34 0.93
C ASN A 161 6.84 -22.28 -0.18
N ARG A 162 5.74 -22.20 -0.93
CA ARG A 162 5.51 -21.14 -1.94
C ARG A 162 5.46 -19.75 -1.31
N ASP A 163 4.77 -19.62 -0.18
CA ASP A 163 4.43 -18.31 0.39
C ASP A 163 5.37 -17.87 1.53
N ILE A 164 6.02 -18.83 2.22
CA ILE A 164 6.85 -18.59 3.43
C ILE A 164 8.35 -18.78 3.16
N GLN A 165 8.77 -19.34 2.01
CA GLN A 165 10.19 -19.30 1.64
C GLN A 165 10.63 -17.85 1.48
N GLU A 166 11.41 -17.39 2.46
CA GLU A 166 12.11 -16.12 2.40
C GLU A 166 13.09 -16.16 1.22
N PRO A 167 13.10 -15.14 0.34
CA PRO A 167 14.32 -14.84 -0.39
C PRO A 167 15.40 -14.65 0.66
N LYS A 168 16.45 -15.48 0.61
CA LYS A 168 17.48 -15.56 1.64
C LYS A 168 18.26 -14.26 1.86
N ASP A 169 18.07 -13.24 1.03
CA ASP A 169 18.79 -11.99 1.26
C ASP A 169 18.09 -10.78 0.61
N THR A 170 17.26 -10.08 1.39
CA THR A 170 16.61 -8.83 0.94
C THR A 170 17.58 -7.67 0.81
N GLU A 171 18.71 -7.73 1.51
CA GLU A 171 19.78 -6.75 1.40
C GLU A 171 20.48 -6.91 0.06
N ASP A 172 20.68 -8.16 -0.36
CA ASP A 172 21.24 -8.53 -1.66
C ASP A 172 20.28 -8.20 -2.82
N MET A 173 18.95 -8.30 -2.62
CA MET A 173 17.97 -7.92 -3.64
C MET A 173 17.88 -6.40 -3.84
N GLY A 174 17.99 -5.61 -2.76
CA GLY A 174 18.09 -4.16 -2.83
C GLY A 174 19.41 -3.72 -3.48
N LYS A 175 20.51 -4.40 -3.16
CA LYS A 175 21.82 -4.19 -3.76
C LYS A 175 21.83 -4.56 -5.25
N GLN A 176 21.26 -5.71 -5.62
CA GLN A 176 21.08 -6.13 -7.02
C GLN A 176 20.25 -5.11 -7.79
N LEU A 177 19.11 -4.65 -7.27
CA LEU A 177 18.32 -3.60 -7.91
C LEU A 177 19.14 -2.31 -8.12
N THR A 178 19.90 -1.90 -7.10
CA THR A 178 20.70 -0.68 -7.14
C THR A 178 21.84 -0.79 -8.17
N GLU A 179 22.54 -1.93 -8.21
CA GLU A 179 23.55 -2.28 -9.23
C GLU A 179 22.93 -2.41 -10.63
N GLU A 180 21.75 -3.02 -10.77
CA GLU A 180 21.04 -3.23 -12.03
C GLU A 180 20.51 -1.94 -12.65
N VAL A 181 20.07 -0.96 -11.83
CA VAL A 181 19.63 0.35 -12.34
C VAL A 181 20.75 1.39 -12.41
N GLY A 182 21.99 0.98 -12.14
CA GLY A 182 23.17 1.85 -12.16
C GLY A 182 23.11 3.00 -11.15
N LEU A 183 22.38 2.81 -10.05
CA LEU A 183 22.33 3.77 -8.95
C LEU A 183 23.39 3.37 -7.91
N ASP A 184 24.06 4.35 -7.31
CA ASP A 184 24.90 4.08 -6.15
C ASP A 184 24.02 3.67 -4.97
N ALA A 185 24.51 2.74 -4.14
CA ALA A 185 23.85 2.36 -2.88
C ALA A 185 23.52 3.64 -2.08
N PRO A 186 22.29 3.81 -1.58
CA PRO A 186 21.89 5.06 -0.93
C PRO A 186 22.77 5.33 0.29
N THR A 187 23.73 6.23 0.14
CA THR A 187 24.67 6.59 1.20
C THR A 187 23.96 7.47 2.21
N THR A 188 23.50 6.87 3.31
CA THR A 188 22.97 7.54 4.52
C THR A 188 21.63 8.27 4.29
N PRO A 189 20.70 8.32 5.28
CA PRO A 189 19.54 9.22 5.22
C PRO A 189 20.00 10.68 5.36
N GLY A 190 20.66 11.19 4.34
CA GLY A 190 20.97 12.59 4.16
C GLY A 190 19.75 13.33 3.59
N ARG A 191 19.62 14.61 3.95
CA ARG A 191 18.63 15.50 3.34
C ARG A 191 18.90 15.54 1.82
N VAL A 192 17.93 15.12 1.01
CA VAL A 192 18.05 15.15 -0.46
C VAL A 192 18.49 16.55 -0.89
N ASN A 193 19.57 16.66 -1.66
CA ASN A 193 19.97 17.93 -2.24
C ASN A 193 19.02 18.24 -3.40
N LEU A 194 17.92 18.95 -3.09
CA LEU A 194 16.85 19.25 -4.04
C LEU A 194 17.35 20.05 -5.26
N ALA A 195 18.28 20.98 -5.06
CA ALA A 195 18.85 21.75 -6.16
C ALA A 195 19.63 20.85 -7.13
N LYS A 196 20.40 19.90 -6.59
CA LYS A 196 21.09 18.88 -7.41
C LYS A 196 20.08 17.97 -8.12
N ALA A 197 19.06 17.47 -7.43
CA ALA A 197 18.04 16.60 -8.04
C ALA A 197 17.31 17.31 -9.20
N VAL A 198 16.99 18.59 -9.06
CA VAL A 198 16.42 19.41 -10.13
C VAL A 198 17.41 19.60 -11.29
N ALA A 199 18.69 19.87 -10.99
CA ALA A 199 19.73 20.01 -12.00
C ALA A 199 19.94 18.69 -12.79
N ASP A 200 19.94 17.56 -12.09
CA ASP A 200 20.08 16.22 -12.70
C ASP A 200 18.88 15.93 -13.61
N ALA A 201 17.65 16.24 -13.18
CA ALA A 201 16.44 16.08 -13.99
C ALA A 201 16.46 16.95 -15.26
N LYS A 202 16.97 18.19 -15.15
CA LYS A 202 17.18 19.09 -16.30
C LYS A 202 18.27 18.56 -17.24
N GLY A 203 19.40 18.11 -16.69
CA GLY A 203 20.53 17.58 -17.45
C GLY A 203 20.17 16.31 -18.23
N ALA A 204 19.34 15.44 -17.65
CA ALA A 204 18.78 14.26 -18.32
C ALA A 204 17.70 14.61 -19.39
N GLY A 205 17.22 15.86 -19.39
CA GLY A 205 16.13 16.33 -20.23
C GLY A 205 14.78 15.74 -19.86
N PHE A 206 14.60 15.30 -18.61
CA PHE A 206 13.29 14.86 -18.11
C PHE A 206 12.34 16.04 -17.99
N VAL A 207 12.85 17.17 -17.51
CA VAL A 207 12.14 18.44 -17.39
C VAL A 207 12.85 19.56 -18.13
N SER A 208 12.12 20.61 -18.46
CA SER A 208 12.62 21.83 -19.09
C SER A 208 13.49 22.64 -18.13
N GLN A 209 14.11 23.71 -18.62
CA GLN A 209 14.85 24.65 -17.77
C GLN A 209 13.96 25.33 -16.72
N THR A 210 12.66 25.44 -16.98
CA THR A 210 11.64 25.93 -16.05
C THR A 210 11.06 24.82 -15.17
N GLY A 211 11.45 23.56 -15.36
CA GLY A 211 10.95 22.42 -14.58
C GLY A 211 9.67 21.78 -15.12
N ASP A 212 9.22 22.19 -16.31
CA ASP A 212 8.04 21.61 -16.96
C ASP A 212 8.38 20.20 -17.51
N PRO A 213 7.50 19.20 -17.39
CA PRO A 213 7.75 17.86 -17.93
C PRO A 213 8.04 17.87 -19.45
N ILE A 214 9.10 17.17 -19.88
CA ILE A 214 9.46 16.98 -21.30
C ILE A 214 9.41 15.50 -21.69
N LYS A 215 10.26 14.67 -21.08
CA LYS A 215 10.33 13.20 -21.33
C LYS A 215 9.57 12.39 -20.29
N VAL A 216 9.17 13.03 -19.20
CA VAL A 216 8.27 12.46 -18.20
C VAL A 216 6.90 13.10 -18.37
N ASP A 217 5.87 12.39 -17.95
CA ASP A 217 4.50 12.89 -18.08
C ASP A 217 4.08 13.80 -16.92
N LEU A 218 4.81 13.74 -15.80
CA LEU A 218 4.53 14.53 -14.60
C LEU A 218 5.81 14.67 -13.76
N ALA A 219 6.02 15.87 -13.21
CA ALA A 219 7.07 16.15 -12.23
C ALA A 219 6.42 16.48 -10.89
N VAL A 220 6.84 15.78 -9.84
CA VAL A 220 6.27 15.90 -8.49
C VAL A 220 7.33 16.14 -7.43
N GLN A 221 6.89 16.76 -6.35
CA GLN A 221 7.70 16.96 -5.15
C GLN A 221 6.81 16.96 -3.91
N ARG A 222 7.40 16.70 -2.74
CA ARG A 222 6.69 16.92 -1.47
C ARG A 222 6.35 18.39 -1.31
N HIS A 223 5.23 18.70 -0.68
CA HIS A 223 4.83 20.08 -0.44
C HIS A 223 5.89 20.89 0.34
N THR A 224 6.56 20.29 1.33
CA THR A 224 7.65 20.95 2.08
C THR A 224 8.82 21.38 1.20
N ASP A 225 9.03 20.68 0.09
CA ASP A 225 10.17 20.85 -0.80
C ASP A 225 9.86 21.84 -1.94
N ALA A 226 8.59 22.24 -2.09
CA ALA A 226 8.13 23.06 -3.20
C ALA A 226 8.81 24.43 -3.29
N SER A 227 9.19 25.03 -2.16
CA SER A 227 9.94 26.30 -2.17
C SER A 227 11.32 26.15 -2.78
N ASP A 228 12.05 25.11 -2.38
CA ASP A 228 13.40 24.84 -2.83
C ASP A 228 13.42 24.40 -4.30
N VAL A 229 12.45 23.56 -4.70
CA VAL A 229 12.28 23.14 -6.10
C VAL A 229 11.95 24.35 -7.00
N ARG A 230 11.06 25.26 -6.58
CA ARG A 230 10.80 26.51 -7.31
C ARG A 230 12.06 27.36 -7.45
N ALA A 231 12.82 27.54 -6.37
CA ALA A 231 14.07 28.30 -6.42
C ALA A 231 15.07 27.69 -7.42
N ALA A 232 15.22 26.36 -7.43
CA ALA A 232 16.06 25.64 -8.39
C ALA A 232 15.55 25.73 -9.84
N ASN A 233 14.24 25.94 -10.02
CA ASN A 233 13.61 26.21 -11.32
C ASN A 233 13.57 27.69 -11.70
N GLN A 234 14.14 28.59 -10.88
CA GLN A 234 14.04 30.04 -11.07
C GLN A 234 12.59 30.53 -11.12
N GLN A 235 11.71 29.86 -10.38
CA GLN A 235 10.29 30.18 -10.22
C GLN A 235 10.03 30.77 -8.83
N SER A 236 8.88 31.42 -8.68
CA SER A 236 8.42 31.99 -7.40
C SER A 236 7.01 31.48 -7.06
N GLY A 237 6.58 31.66 -5.82
CA GLY A 237 5.21 31.34 -5.39
C GLY A 237 4.12 32.18 -6.06
N SER A 238 4.49 33.31 -6.69
CA SER A 238 3.55 34.14 -7.44
C SER A 238 3.32 33.62 -8.86
N THR A 239 4.31 32.94 -9.47
CA THR A 239 4.18 32.37 -10.81
C THR A 239 3.78 30.91 -10.79
N HIS A 240 4.30 30.13 -9.83
CA HIS A 240 4.03 28.71 -9.69
C HIS A 240 3.69 28.35 -8.26
N GLN A 241 2.67 27.52 -8.10
CA GLN A 241 2.20 27.06 -6.80
C GLN A 241 2.20 25.54 -6.76
N SER A 242 2.44 25.00 -5.57
CA SER A 242 2.35 23.57 -5.33
C SER A 242 0.88 23.18 -5.21
N ALA A 243 0.34 22.59 -6.26
CA ALA A 243 -0.98 21.99 -6.28
C ALA A 243 -0.91 20.65 -5.56
N HIS A 244 -1.80 20.43 -4.60
CA HIS A 244 -1.99 19.12 -3.98
C HIS A 244 -2.90 18.28 -4.86
N ASP A 245 -2.59 16.99 -5.02
CA ASP A 245 -3.49 16.08 -5.73
C ASP A 245 -4.80 15.92 -4.94
N LEU A 246 -4.72 15.55 -3.64
CA LEU A 246 -5.85 15.64 -2.71
C LEU A 246 -5.90 17.01 -1.99
N PRO A 247 -7.05 17.72 -1.97
CA PRO A 247 -7.15 18.96 -1.22
C PRO A 247 -6.84 18.75 0.26
N SER A 248 -5.91 19.52 0.80
CA SER A 248 -5.46 19.35 2.19
C SER A 248 -6.60 19.55 3.22
N SER A 249 -7.68 20.25 2.87
CA SER A 249 -8.86 20.38 3.71
C SER A 249 -9.66 19.09 3.83
N VAL A 250 -9.56 18.21 2.84
CA VAL A 250 -10.14 16.86 2.85
C VAL A 250 -9.15 15.90 3.49
N GLY A 251 -7.90 15.87 3.03
CA GLY A 251 -6.88 14.94 3.55
C GLY A 251 -6.67 15.03 5.07
N LYS A 252 -6.68 16.23 5.66
CA LYS A 252 -6.50 16.43 7.12
C LYS A 252 -7.55 15.75 8.02
N GLN A 253 -8.67 15.31 7.47
CA GLN A 253 -9.66 14.54 8.22
C GLN A 253 -9.10 13.16 8.59
N ASP A 254 -8.20 12.63 7.75
CA ASP A 254 -7.37 11.52 8.12
C ASP A 254 -6.26 12.00 9.08
N GLY A 255 -6.24 11.44 10.28
CA GLY A 255 -5.29 11.80 11.34
C GLY A 255 -3.82 11.46 11.01
N THR A 256 -3.57 10.75 9.91
CA THR A 256 -2.23 10.39 9.44
C THR A 256 -1.76 11.24 8.26
N TYR A 257 -2.66 11.97 7.59
CA TYR A 257 -2.32 12.84 6.48
C TYR A 257 -1.39 13.99 6.89
N SER A 258 -0.24 14.06 6.23
CA SER A 258 0.73 15.14 6.43
C SER A 258 0.79 16.03 5.19
N ARG A 259 0.21 17.24 5.31
CA ARG A 259 0.27 18.26 4.24
C ARG A 259 1.69 18.48 3.73
N GLY A 260 2.69 18.47 4.62
CA GLY A 260 4.08 18.71 4.24
C GLY A 260 4.68 17.57 3.41
N GLN A 261 4.27 16.33 3.68
CA GLN A 261 4.77 15.14 2.98
C GLN A 261 3.94 14.78 1.75
N ALA A 262 2.72 15.31 1.62
CA ALA A 262 1.88 15.11 0.44
C ALA A 262 2.63 15.47 -0.85
N LEU A 263 2.47 14.62 -1.87
CA LEU A 263 2.99 14.92 -3.19
C LEU A 263 2.21 16.09 -3.80
N THR A 264 2.94 16.90 -4.55
CA THR A 264 2.42 18.10 -5.18
C THR A 264 3.06 18.28 -6.54
N VAL A 265 2.35 18.98 -7.42
CA VAL A 265 2.83 19.39 -8.73
C VAL A 265 3.03 20.91 -8.71
N LEU A 266 4.14 21.41 -9.24
CA LEU A 266 4.27 22.86 -9.47
C LEU A 266 3.49 23.23 -10.72
N LEU A 267 2.38 23.95 -10.53
CA LEU A 267 1.55 24.45 -11.62
C LEU A 267 1.65 25.97 -11.71
N PRO A 268 1.54 26.58 -12.91
CA PRO A 268 1.31 28.00 -13.04
C PRO A 268 0.14 28.44 -12.15
N THR A 269 0.24 29.59 -11.47
CA THR A 269 -0.76 30.03 -10.48
C THR A 269 -2.19 30.06 -11.05
N ALA A 270 -2.35 30.48 -12.32
CA ALA A 270 -3.65 30.47 -12.98
C ALA A 270 -4.20 29.05 -13.23
N THR A 271 -3.33 28.12 -13.63
CA THR A 271 -3.66 26.71 -13.81
C THR A 271 -4.02 26.05 -12.48
N HIS A 272 -3.23 26.28 -11.43
CA HIS A 272 -3.55 25.81 -10.08
C HIS A 272 -4.89 26.34 -9.58
N ARG A 273 -5.16 27.63 -9.77
CA ARG A 273 -6.45 28.23 -9.40
C ARG A 273 -7.61 27.58 -10.17
N ALA A 274 -7.48 27.37 -11.47
CA ALA A 274 -8.53 26.74 -12.27
C ALA A 274 -8.85 25.31 -11.79
N PHE A 275 -7.82 24.53 -11.44
CA PHE A 275 -7.98 23.22 -10.81
C PHE A 275 -8.74 23.32 -9.48
N ASP A 276 -8.30 24.23 -8.61
CA ASP A 276 -8.86 24.40 -7.27
C ASP A 276 -10.31 24.91 -7.29
N ASP A 277 -10.60 25.89 -8.13
CA ASP A 277 -11.91 26.54 -8.20
C ASP A 277 -13.02 25.55 -8.57
N TYR A 278 -12.70 24.52 -9.35
CA TYR A 278 -13.67 23.51 -9.77
C TYR A 278 -14.23 22.72 -8.57
N TRP A 279 -13.36 22.06 -7.82
CA TRP A 279 -13.80 21.25 -6.68
C TRP A 279 -14.32 22.12 -5.52
N LYS A 280 -13.75 23.32 -5.33
CA LYS A 280 -14.24 24.28 -4.32
C LYS A 280 -15.66 24.71 -4.60
N LYS A 281 -15.97 25.05 -5.85
CA LYS A 281 -17.34 25.42 -6.26
C LYS A 281 -18.33 24.30 -5.99
N TYR A 282 -17.97 23.06 -6.32
CA TYR A 282 -18.80 21.89 -5.99
C TYR A 282 -19.02 21.76 -4.47
N ALA A 283 -17.95 21.80 -3.65
CA ALA A 283 -18.08 21.68 -2.20
C ALA A 283 -18.95 22.78 -1.58
N ILE A 284 -18.78 24.03 -2.03
CA ILE A 284 -19.61 25.17 -1.61
C ILE A 284 -21.08 24.95 -1.99
N GLN A 285 -21.36 24.51 -3.22
CA GLN A 285 -22.72 24.24 -3.69
C GLN A 285 -23.40 23.12 -2.90
N GLN A 286 -22.67 22.07 -2.53
CA GLN A 286 -23.20 21.01 -1.68
C GLN A 286 -23.47 21.52 -0.26
N ARG A 287 -22.56 22.31 0.31
CA ARG A 287 -22.77 22.97 1.62
C ARG A 287 -24.02 23.87 1.64
N GLN A 288 -24.25 24.66 0.59
CA GLN A 288 -25.45 25.50 0.42
C GLN A 288 -26.77 24.72 0.30
N LYS A 289 -26.69 23.42 -0.03
CA LYS A 289 -27.85 22.50 -0.03
C LYS A 289 -28.02 21.79 1.31
N GLY A 290 -27.21 22.12 2.32
CA GLY A 290 -27.18 21.44 3.61
C GLY A 290 -26.43 20.10 3.60
N VAL A 291 -25.78 19.71 2.50
CA VAL A 291 -24.97 18.49 2.42
C VAL A 291 -23.65 18.73 3.12
N LYS A 292 -23.32 17.89 4.11
CA LYS A 292 -22.11 18.05 4.93
C LYS A 292 -21.02 17.04 4.60
N GLU A 293 -21.41 15.87 4.13
CA GLU A 293 -20.53 14.75 3.84
C GLU A 293 -20.93 14.15 2.50
N VAL A 294 -19.96 13.57 1.81
CA VAL A 294 -20.16 12.83 0.55
C VAL A 294 -19.32 11.56 0.56
N PRO A 295 -19.69 10.51 -0.18
CA PRO A 295 -18.82 9.35 -0.37
C PRO A 295 -17.50 9.75 -1.04
N VAL A 296 -16.41 9.05 -0.70
CA VAL A 296 -15.10 9.23 -1.34
C VAL A 296 -15.20 9.10 -2.85
N SER A 297 -15.97 8.15 -3.36
CA SER A 297 -16.22 7.96 -4.79
C SER A 297 -16.79 9.21 -5.47
N GLU A 298 -17.80 9.85 -4.87
CA GLU A 298 -18.40 11.07 -5.42
C GLU A 298 -17.37 12.22 -5.45
N PHE A 299 -16.59 12.39 -4.38
CA PHE A 299 -15.58 13.43 -4.34
C PHE A 299 -14.44 13.19 -5.33
N MET A 300 -14.02 11.92 -5.48
CA MET A 300 -13.01 11.52 -6.45
C MET A 300 -13.44 11.80 -7.89
N ASP A 301 -14.71 11.55 -8.24
CA ASP A 301 -15.25 11.90 -9.55
C ASP A 301 -15.19 13.41 -9.82
N ILE A 302 -15.45 14.24 -8.81
CA ILE A 302 -15.34 15.69 -8.92
C ILE A 302 -13.89 16.12 -9.10
N MET A 303 -12.95 15.50 -8.38
CA MET A 303 -11.52 15.78 -8.53
C MET A 303 -11.01 15.36 -9.92
N TYR A 304 -11.44 14.22 -10.45
CA TYR A 304 -11.10 13.80 -11.82
C TYR A 304 -11.62 14.78 -12.86
N LYS A 305 -12.86 15.27 -12.71
CA LYS A 305 -13.40 16.34 -13.56
C LYS A 305 -12.61 17.65 -13.41
N ALA A 306 -12.18 18.00 -12.20
CA ALA A 306 -11.35 19.18 -11.98
C ALA A 306 -10.03 19.08 -12.76
N ILE A 307 -9.34 17.93 -12.69
CA ILE A 307 -8.12 17.66 -13.45
C ILE A 307 -8.41 17.73 -14.96
N ASP A 308 -9.47 17.09 -15.43
CA ASP A 308 -9.81 17.05 -16.85
C ASP A 308 -10.17 18.41 -17.44
N GLN A 309 -10.78 19.29 -16.65
CA GLN A 309 -11.16 20.64 -17.09
C GLN A 309 -10.06 21.69 -16.87
N THR A 310 -8.98 21.34 -16.18
CA THR A 310 -7.88 22.27 -15.92
C THR A 310 -7.17 22.64 -17.23
N PRO A 311 -7.10 23.95 -17.58
CA PRO A 311 -6.40 24.42 -18.76
C PRO A 311 -4.88 24.45 -18.55
N GLY A 312 -4.13 24.29 -19.64
CA GLY A 312 -2.67 24.43 -19.61
C GLY A 312 -1.91 23.20 -19.09
N ILE A 313 -2.57 22.06 -18.92
CA ILE A 313 -1.92 20.77 -18.65
C ILE A 313 -2.25 19.76 -19.76
N SER A 314 -1.27 18.91 -20.10
CA SER A 314 -1.40 17.94 -21.18
C SER A 314 -2.32 16.77 -20.81
N LYS A 315 -2.81 16.02 -21.81
CA LYS A 315 -3.62 14.81 -21.55
C LYS A 315 -2.87 13.78 -20.70
N SER A 316 -1.57 13.61 -20.95
CA SER A 316 -0.74 12.67 -20.21
C SER A 316 -0.57 13.09 -18.75
N MET A 317 -0.35 14.39 -18.53
CA MET A 317 -0.25 14.99 -17.20
C MET A 317 -1.54 14.79 -16.40
N LYS A 318 -2.71 14.99 -17.04
CA LYS A 318 -4.04 14.73 -16.43
C LYS A 318 -4.19 13.28 -15.95
N GLY A 319 -3.88 12.31 -16.81
CA GLY A 319 -3.96 10.89 -16.45
C GLY A 319 -3.03 10.51 -15.29
N ASN A 320 -1.82 11.09 -15.26
CA ASN A 320 -0.88 10.84 -14.16
C ASN A 320 -1.30 11.51 -12.85
N MET A 321 -1.85 12.72 -12.89
CA MET A 321 -2.42 13.37 -11.69
C MET A 321 -3.62 12.56 -11.15
N GLN A 322 -4.49 12.04 -12.00
CA GLN A 322 -5.59 11.16 -11.58
C GLN A 322 -5.07 9.86 -10.94
N THR A 323 -3.99 9.29 -11.48
CA THR A 323 -3.34 8.10 -10.93
C THR A 323 -2.71 8.36 -9.57
N LEU A 324 -2.04 9.51 -9.40
CA LEU A 324 -1.47 9.92 -8.12
C LEU A 324 -2.56 10.16 -7.08
N LEU A 325 -3.62 10.89 -7.43
CA LEU A 325 -4.75 11.10 -6.54
C LEU A 325 -5.39 9.78 -6.11
N ARG A 326 -5.63 8.87 -7.06
CA ARG A 326 -6.16 7.53 -6.77
C ARG A 326 -5.27 6.78 -5.78
N THR A 327 -3.96 6.87 -6.00
CA THR A 327 -2.96 6.22 -5.19
C THR A 327 -2.93 6.83 -3.78
N GLU A 328 -2.93 8.15 -3.66
CA GLU A 328 -2.95 8.86 -2.38
C GLU A 328 -4.20 8.47 -1.57
N VAL A 329 -5.38 8.51 -2.18
CA VAL A 329 -6.66 8.25 -1.50
C VAL A 329 -6.83 6.77 -1.11
N TYR A 330 -6.69 5.85 -2.05
CA TYR A 330 -7.04 4.44 -1.79
C TYR A 330 -5.86 3.62 -1.24
N ARG A 331 -4.62 3.92 -1.65
CA ARG A 331 -3.45 3.16 -1.21
C ARG A 331 -2.81 3.77 0.03
N ASP A 332 -2.56 5.08 0.02
CA ASP A 332 -1.75 5.71 1.07
C ASP A 332 -2.61 6.08 2.30
N LEU A 333 -3.82 6.60 2.09
CA LEU A 333 -4.78 6.89 3.16
C LEU A 333 -5.67 5.69 3.50
N GLY A 334 -5.74 4.68 2.63
CA GLY A 334 -6.52 3.46 2.87
C GLY A 334 -8.03 3.67 2.91
N TRP A 335 -8.52 4.77 2.33
CA TRP A 335 -9.95 5.02 2.22
C TRP A 335 -10.59 4.04 1.22
N ASN A 336 -11.89 3.81 1.38
CA ASN A 336 -12.73 3.03 0.46
C ASN A 336 -13.74 3.95 -0.23
N GLU A 337 -14.28 3.52 -1.37
CA GLU A 337 -15.22 4.30 -2.19
C GLU A 337 -16.49 4.74 -1.44
N ALA A 338 -16.92 3.94 -0.46
CA ALA A 338 -18.11 4.17 0.35
C ALA A 338 -17.84 4.94 1.65
N ASP A 339 -16.56 5.19 1.99
CA ASP A 339 -16.23 5.98 3.17
C ASP A 339 -16.77 7.41 2.98
N MET A 340 -17.26 8.00 4.06
CA MET A 340 -17.80 9.35 4.04
C MET A 340 -16.69 10.34 4.39
N ILE A 341 -16.54 11.38 3.59
CA ILE A 341 -15.67 12.52 3.89
C ILE A 341 -16.51 13.75 4.19
N GLU A 342 -16.06 14.56 5.14
CA GLU A 342 -16.64 15.86 5.37
C GLU A 342 -16.26 16.81 4.23
N LEU A 343 -17.23 17.53 3.67
CA LEU A 343 -16.92 18.57 2.70
C LEU A 343 -16.17 19.72 3.37
N PRO A 344 -15.28 20.45 2.69
CA PRO A 344 -14.72 21.68 3.25
C PRO A 344 -15.80 22.77 3.46
N TYR A 345 -15.41 23.89 4.08
CA TYR A 345 -16.27 25.06 4.32
C TYR A 345 -17.48 24.82 5.25
N PRO A 346 -17.26 24.35 6.50
CA PRO A 346 -18.35 24.00 7.43
C PRO A 346 -19.22 25.19 7.87
N ASN A 347 -18.78 26.42 7.60
CA ASN A 347 -19.49 27.66 7.92
C ASN A 347 -20.49 28.09 6.84
N ILE A 348 -20.52 27.43 5.69
CA ILE A 348 -21.50 27.69 4.63
C ILE A 348 -22.73 26.82 4.88
N ARG A 349 -23.92 27.43 4.90
CA ARG A 349 -25.21 26.80 5.18
C ARG A 349 -26.19 26.99 4.04
#